data_AF-A0A7C1JLW6-F1
#
_entry.id   AF-A0A7C1JLW6-F1
#
_cell.length_a   1.000
_cell.length_b   1.000
_cell.length_c   1.000
_cell.angle_alpha   90.00
_cell.angle_beta   90.00
_cell.angle_gamma   90.00
#
_symmetry.space_group_name_H-M   'P 1'
#
loop_
_entity.id
_entity.type
_entity.pdbx_description
1 polymer ?
#
loop_
_entity_poly.entity_id
_entity_poly.type
_entity_poly.pdbx_seq_one_letter_code
_entity_poly.pdbx_strand_id
1 'polypeptide(L)'
;MDEIVMCVSCDGYGWISDDETGEAVDCDWCNGVGYVYRDANGHDRKIPDADYGRVAAILEDLEAKRLKDMGYTGTAKRPDRKK
;
A
#
# COMPACT_ATOMS: atom_id res chain seq x y z
N MET A 1 -19.72 -6.28 2.09
CA MET A 1 -18.50 -6.47 1.29
C MET A 1 -17.51 -5.50 1.87
N ASP A 2 -16.37 -6.00 2.35
CA ASP A 2 -15.40 -5.17 3.05
C ASP A 2 -14.67 -4.25 2.07
N GLU A 3 -14.50 -2.99 2.46
CA GLU A 3 -13.81 -1.99 1.65
C GLU A 3 -12.29 -2.18 1.77
N ILE A 4 -11.53 -1.87 0.72
CA ILE A 4 -10.07 -1.78 0.80
C ILE A 4 -9.70 -0.33 1.07
N VAL A 5 -9.07 -0.09 2.22
CA VAL A 5 -8.66 1.26 2.65
C VAL A 5 -7.17 1.29 2.90
N MET A 6 -6.59 2.49 2.79
CA MET A 6 -5.18 2.71 3.09
C MET A 6 -4.88 2.40 4.56
N CYS A 7 -3.78 1.71 4.81
CA CYS A 7 -3.36 1.39 6.17
C CYS A 7 -2.94 2.66 6.91
N VAL A 8 -3.64 2.96 8.02
CA VAL A 8 -3.37 4.12 8.87
C VAL A 8 -2.10 4.00 9.71
N SER A 9 -1.59 2.79 9.90
CA SER A 9 -0.38 2.56 10.71
C SER A 9 0.91 2.90 9.97
N CYS A 10 0.92 2.81 8.64
CA CYS A 10 2.08 3.08 7.80
C CYS A 10 1.77 4.08 6.68
N ASP A 11 0.67 4.82 6.75
CA ASP A 11 0.23 5.77 5.72
C ASP A 11 0.30 5.21 4.29
N GLY A 12 -0.06 3.94 4.12
CA GLY A 12 -0.03 3.26 2.83
C GLY A 12 1.34 2.88 2.28
N TYR A 13 2.44 3.09 3.01
CA TYR A 13 3.78 2.75 2.52
C TYR A 13 4.11 1.26 2.59
N GLY A 14 3.40 0.47 3.40
CA GLY A 14 3.69 -0.94 3.61
C GLY A 14 4.85 -1.20 4.56
N TRP A 15 5.71 -0.23 4.82
CA TRP A 15 6.80 -0.30 5.79
C TRP A 15 6.67 0.75 6.89
N ILE A 16 7.44 0.59 7.95
CA ILE A 16 7.74 1.64 8.94
C ILE A 16 9.25 1.69 9.16
N SER A 17 9.75 2.82 9.62
CA SER A 17 11.13 2.91 10.09
C SER A 17 11.21 2.34 11.50
N ASP A 18 12.16 1.46 11.74
CA ASP A 18 12.54 1.02 13.07
C ASP A 18 13.31 2.15 13.76
N ASP A 19 12.81 2.62 14.90
CA ASP A 19 13.35 3.79 15.59
C ASP A 19 14.73 3.54 16.23
N GLU A 20 15.09 2.28 16.51
CA GLU A 20 16.35 1.93 17.16
C GLU A 20 17.50 1.77 16.16
N THR A 21 17.20 1.20 14.99
CA THR A 21 18.18 0.84 13.96
C THR A 21 18.14 1.77 12.75
N GLY A 22 17.01 2.45 12.52
CA GLY A 22 16.74 3.22 11.31
C GLY A 22 16.43 2.37 10.08
N GLU A 23 16.28 1.05 10.24
CA GLU A 23 15.98 0.13 9.14
C GLU A 23 14.50 0.22 8.73
N ALA A 24 14.22 -0.01 7.45
CA ALA A 24 12.84 -0.14 6.98
C ALA A 24 12.37 -1.57 7.21
N VAL A 25 11.31 -1.73 8.02
CA VAL A 25 10.68 -3.02 8.32
C VAL A 25 9.25 -3.03 7.81
N ASP A 26 8.74 -4.22 7.46
CA ASP A 26 7.36 -4.35 7.02
C ASP A 26 6.39 -3.92 8.12
N CYS A 27 5.34 -3.20 7.74
CA CYS A 27 4.29 -2.82 8.66
C CYS A 27 3.48 -4.07 9.02
N ASP A 28 3.62 -4.52 10.27
CA ASP A 28 2.90 -5.68 10.78
C ASP A 28 1.38 -5.55 10.63
N TRP A 29 0.82 -4.34 10.72
CA TRP A 29 -0.63 -4.13 10.66
C TRP A 29 -1.23 -4.47 9.30
N CYS A 30 -0.52 -4.19 8.20
CA CYS A 30 -0.96 -4.50 6.84
C CYS A 30 -0.15 -5.63 6.17
N ASN A 31 0.83 -6.19 6.87
CA ASN A 31 1.75 -7.22 6.36
C ASN A 31 2.49 -6.78 5.09
N GLY A 32 3.02 -5.54 5.08
CA GLY A 32 3.76 -5.04 3.92
C GLY A 32 2.90 -4.48 2.77
N VAL A 33 1.57 -4.66 2.81
CA VAL A 33 0.69 -4.36 1.66
C VAL A 33 0.38 -2.87 1.49
N GLY A 34 0.40 -2.09 2.58
CA GLY A 34 -0.03 -0.69 2.59
C GLY A 34 -1.56 -0.50 2.62
N TYR A 35 -2.35 -1.58 2.52
CA TYR A 35 -3.80 -1.55 2.52
C TYR A 35 -4.39 -2.62 3.45
N VAL A 36 -5.60 -2.37 3.96
CA VAL A 36 -6.35 -3.26 4.86
C VAL A 36 -7.81 -3.36 4.43
N TYR A 37 -8.50 -4.42 4.86
CA TYR A 37 -9.94 -4.48 4.76
C TYR A 37 -10.60 -3.72 5.90
N ARG A 38 -11.64 -2.95 5.58
CA ARG A 38 -12.52 -2.31 6.56
C ARG A 38 -13.92 -2.92 6.50
N ASP A 39 -14.38 -3.42 7.64
CA ASP A 39 -15.74 -3.95 7.76
C ASP A 39 -16.80 -2.85 7.87
N ALA A 40 -18.08 -3.24 7.83
CA ALA A 40 -19.21 -2.30 7.93
C ALA A 40 -19.31 -1.55 9.27
N ASN A 41 -18.60 -2.03 10.30
CA ASN A 41 -18.51 -1.37 11.61
C ASN A 41 -17.28 -0.47 11.72
N GLY A 42 -16.46 -0.38 10.67
CA GLY A 42 -15.24 0.41 10.62
C GLY A 42 -14.02 -0.29 11.21
N HIS A 43 -14.06 -1.60 11.45
CA HIS A 43 -12.89 -2.33 11.94
C HIS A 43 -11.95 -2.70 10.80
N ASP A 44 -10.68 -2.36 11.00
CA ASP A 44 -9.61 -2.65 10.06
C ASP A 44 -8.98 -4.01 10.34
N ARG A 45 -8.76 -4.79 9.29
CA ARG A 45 -8.10 -6.10 9.36
C ARG A 45 -7.20 -6.35 8.15
N LYS A 46 -6.16 -7.15 8.36
CA LYS A 46 -5.26 -7.59 7.29
C LYS A 46 -6.04 -8.21 6.12
N ILE A 47 -5.59 -7.91 4.91
CA ILE A 47 -6.01 -8.64 3.72
C ILE A 47 -5.34 -10.03 3.79
N PRO A 48 -6.10 -11.13 3.86
CA PRO A 48 -5.51 -12.48 3.89
C PRO A 48 -4.81 -12.80 2.57
N ASP A 49 -3.71 -13.54 2.63
CA ASP A 49 -2.92 -13.90 1.44
C ASP A 49 -3.73 -14.60 0.35
N ALA A 50 -4.72 -15.41 0.75
CA ALA A 50 -5.62 -16.11 -0.17
C ALA A 50 -6.47 -15.14 -1.02
N ASP A 51 -6.67 -13.90 -0.55
CA ASP A 51 -7.42 -12.87 -1.25
C ASP A 51 -6.57 -12.04 -2.21
N TYR A 52 -5.23 -12.10 -2.15
CA TYR A 52 -4.36 -11.26 -3.00
C TYR A 52 -4.65 -11.44 -4.49
N GLY A 53 -4.84 -12.68 -4.96
CA GLY A 53 -5.20 -12.92 -6.36
C GLY A 53 -6.55 -12.29 -6.76
N ARG A 54 -7.49 -12.19 -5.82
CA ARG A 54 -8.82 -11.61 -6.04
C ARG A 54 -8.80 -10.09 -6.04
N VAL A 55 -7.94 -9.47 -5.24
CA VAL A 55 -7.92 -8.01 -5.05
C VAL A 55 -6.72 -7.29 -5.66
N ALA A 56 -5.80 -8.02 -6.30
CA ALA A 56 -4.60 -7.45 -6.93
C ALA A 56 -4.90 -6.24 -7.82
N ALA A 57 -5.86 -6.36 -8.73
CA ALA A 57 -6.24 -5.25 -9.62
C ALA A 57 -6.72 -4.01 -8.85
N ILE A 58 -7.46 -4.20 -7.76
CA ILE A 58 -7.95 -3.10 -6.92
C ILE A 58 -6.77 -2.43 -6.20
N LEU A 59 -5.83 -3.23 -5.67
CA LEU A 59 -4.64 -2.72 -5.00
C LEU A 59 -3.75 -1.92 -5.96
N GLU A 60 -3.55 -2.42 -7.19
CA GLU A 60 -2.79 -1.73 -8.23
C GLU A 60 -3.45 -0.39 -8.61
N ASP A 61 -4.77 -0.36 -8.77
CA ASP A 61 -5.51 0.87 -9.08
C ASP A 61 -5.42 1.90 -7.95
N LEU A 62 -5.53 1.44 -6.69
CA LEU A 62 -5.41 2.29 -5.50
C LEU A 62 -4.01 2.88 -5.39
N GLU A 63 -2.96 2.09 -5.62
CA GLU A 63 -1.58 2.59 -5.55
C GLU A 63 -1.26 3.52 -6.72
N ALA A 64 -1.73 3.20 -7.93
CA ALA A 64 -1.57 4.09 -9.09
C ALA A 64 -2.25 5.45 -8.84
N LYS A 65 -3.41 5.47 -8.18
CA LYS A 65 -4.07 6.70 -7.74
C LYS A 65 -3.25 7.43 -6.68
N ARG A 66 -2.79 6.72 -5.65
CA ARG A 66 -1.98 7.29 -4.57
C ARG A 66 -0.72 7.96 -5.09
N LEU A 67 0.00 7.29 -5.98
CA LEU A 67 1.19 7.85 -6.64
C LEU A 67 0.85 9.14 -7.39
N LYS A 68 -0.24 9.16 -8.18
CA LYS A 68 -0.69 10.37 -8.86
C LYS A 68 -1.01 11.51 -7.90
N ASP A 69 -1.68 11.21 -6.78
CA ASP A 69 -2.01 12.19 -5.74
C ASP A 69 -0.74 12.74 -5.06
N MET A 70 0.32 11.93 -4.96
CA MET A 70 1.66 12.35 -4.53
C MET A 70 2.44 13.14 -5.60
N GLY A 71 1.83 13.41 -6.76
CA GLY A 71 2.45 14.13 -7.87
C GLY A 71 3.30 13.26 -8.80
N TYR A 72 3.21 11.93 -8.70
CA TYR A 72 3.85 11.03 -9.66
C TYR A 72 3.12 11.11 -11.00
N THR A 73 3.84 11.52 -12.03
CA THR A 73 3.28 11.71 -13.38
C THR A 73 3.48 10.51 -14.30
N GLY A 74 4.06 9.40 -13.81
CA GLY A 74 4.36 8.23 -14.65
C GLY A 74 5.51 8.42 -15.62
N THR A 75 6.17 9.58 -15.61
CA THR A 75 7.38 9.78 -16.42
C THR A 75 8.60 9.24 -15.68
N ALA A 76 9.41 8.44 -16.38
CA ALA A 76 10.71 8.06 -15.87
C ALA A 76 11.49 9.34 -15.52
N LYS A 77 12.12 9.40 -14.35
CA LYS A 77 12.99 10.53 -13.94
C LYS A 77 14.08 10.85 -14.97
N ARG A 78 14.38 9.92 -15.89
CA ARG A 78 15.36 10.04 -16.97
C ARG A 78 14.84 9.40 -18.27
N PRO A 79 13.98 10.09 -19.05
CA PRO A 79 13.44 9.55 -20.29
C PRO A 79 14.50 9.44 -21.40
N ASP A 80 15.66 10.09 -21.22
CA ASP A 80 16.82 10.12 -22.12
C ASP A 80 17.66 8.84 -22.10
N ARG A 81 17.62 8.07 -21.00
CA ARG A 81 18.35 6.80 -20.91
C ARG A 81 17.52 5.67 -21.49
N LYS A 82 17.51 5.56 -22.82
CA LYS A 82 17.13 4.30 -23.48
C LYS A 82 18.22 3.25 -23.18
N LYS A 83 17.77 2.06 -22.79
CA LYS A 83 18.61 0.90 -22.51
C LYS A 83 19.18 0.33 -23.81
#